data_AF-A0A1V5Q7E0-F1
#
_entry.id   AF-A0A1V5Q7E0-F1
#
_cell.length_a   1.000
_cell.length_b   1.000
_cell.length_c   1.000
_cell.angle_alpha   90.00
_cell.angle_beta   90.00
_cell.angle_gamma   90.00
#
_symmetry.space_group_name_H-M   'P 1'
#
loop_
_entity.id
_entity.type
_entity.pdbx_description
1 polymer ?
#
loop_
_entity_poly.entity_id
_entity_poly.type
_entity_poly.pdbx_seq_one_letter_code
_entity_poly.pdbx_strand_id
1 'polypeptide(L)'
;MTTWFAGELLMRLACENVERFEQAERFRVRYSGAEANAAVAMCSLGAADVELLSAVPDDALGRSCLAGPSRYFLSGNECALSLSGD
;
A
#
# COMPACT_ATOMS: atom_id res chain seq x y z
N MET A 1 19.48 9.77 1.89
CA MET A 1 19.95 8.39 2.13
C MET A 1 18.72 7.54 2.00
N THR A 2 18.67 6.66 1.00
CA THR A 2 17.43 5.94 0.66
C THR A 2 17.17 4.81 1.64
N THR A 3 15.98 4.77 2.22
CA THR A 3 15.53 3.68 3.10
C THR A 3 14.58 2.77 2.34
N TRP A 4 14.87 1.47 2.39
CA TRP A 4 14.10 0.45 1.69
C TRP A 4 13.29 -0.40 2.66
N PHE A 5 12.02 -0.59 2.32
CA PHE A 5 11.12 -1.57 2.92
C PHE A 5 10.80 -2.62 1.87
N ALA A 6 10.82 -3.91 2.23
CA ALA A 6 10.54 -4.99 1.30
C ALA A 6 9.54 -5.95 1.92
N GLY A 7 8.39 -6.14 1.28
CA GLY A 7 7.31 -6.95 1.82
C GLY A 7 6.11 -7.05 0.90
N GLU A 8 5.01 -7.58 1.41
CA GLU A 8 3.79 -7.82 0.63
C GLU A 8 2.76 -6.71 0.85
N LEU A 9 2.26 -6.15 -0.26
CA LEU A 9 1.11 -5.26 -0.23
C LEU A 9 -0.17 -6.08 -0.32
N LEU A 10 -0.97 -6.03 0.74
CA LEU A 10 -2.18 -6.84 0.88
C LEU A 10 -3.43 -6.01 0.67
N MET A 11 -4.44 -6.64 0.06
CA MET A 11 -5.80 -6.12 0.05
C MET A 11 -6.46 -6.36 1.41
N ARG A 12 -6.94 -5.30 2.04
CA ARG A 12 -7.71 -5.32 3.27
C ARG A 12 -9.18 -5.06 2.96
N LEU A 13 -10.01 -6.07 3.24
CA LEU A 13 -11.47 -5.95 3.25
C LEU A 13 -11.91 -5.53 4.65
N ALA A 14 -12.44 -4.32 4.79
CA ALA A 14 -12.96 -3.83 6.06
C ALA A 14 -14.49 -3.84 6.05
N CYS A 15 -15.10 -4.48 7.06
CA CYS A 15 -16.54 -4.32 7.32
C CYS A 15 -16.84 -2.85 7.61
N GLU A 16 -17.98 -2.37 7.12
CA GLU A 16 -18.47 -1.04 7.46
C GLU A 16 -19.30 -1.08 8.75
N ASN A 17 -19.63 0.08 9.32
CA ASN A 17 -20.57 0.25 10.44
C ASN A 17 -20.36 -0.67 11.67
N VAL A 18 -19.13 -1.15 11.91
CA VAL A 18 -18.79 -2.09 13.00
C VAL A 18 -19.54 -3.42 12.88
N GLU A 19 -19.92 -3.79 11.66
CA GLU A 19 -20.56 -5.06 11.34
C GLU A 19 -19.60 -6.22 11.55
N ARG A 20 -20.15 -7.36 12.00
CA ARG A 20 -19.44 -8.63 11.92
C ARG A 20 -19.36 -9.05 10.46
N PHE A 21 -18.35 -9.86 10.16
CA PHE A 21 -18.13 -10.34 8.80
C PHE A 21 -19.36 -11.04 8.19
N GLU A 22 -20.11 -11.78 9.01
CA GLU A 22 -21.32 -12.51 8.59
C GLU A 22 -22.53 -11.61 8.29
N GLN A 23 -22.50 -10.38 8.80
CA GLN A 23 -23.59 -9.40 8.66
C GLN A 23 -23.29 -8.36 7.59
N ALA A 24 -22.02 -8.25 7.17
CA ALA A 24 -21.57 -7.23 6.25
C ALA A 24 -22.07 -7.51 4.83
N GLU A 25 -22.89 -6.60 4.30
CA GLU A 25 -23.33 -6.65 2.88
C GLU A 25 -22.30 -6.01 1.94
N ARG A 26 -21.38 -5.20 2.49
CA ARG A 26 -20.38 -4.44 1.74
C ARG A 26 -19.06 -4.43 2.48
N PHE A 27 -17.97 -4.42 1.71
CA PHE A 27 -16.63 -4.27 2.22
C PHE A 27 -15.97 -3.05 1.60
N ARG A 28 -15.35 -2.24 2.45
CA ARG A 28 -14.45 -1.19 2.00
C ARG A 28 -13.08 -1.78 1.71
N VAL A 29 -12.70 -1.76 0.45
CA VAL A 29 -11.37 -2.19 -0.01
C VAL A 29 -10.34 -1.12 0.33
N ARG A 30 -9.21 -1.54 0.90
CA ARG A 30 -7.99 -0.73 1.08
C ARG A 30 -6.76 -1.59 0.79
N TYR A 31 -5.63 -0.96 0.46
CA TYR A 31 -4.33 -1.64 0.37
C TYR A 31 -3.49 -1.30 1.60
N SER A 32 -2.87 -2.30 2.21
CA SER A 32 -2.11 -2.20 3.45
C SER A 32 -1.05 -3.28 3.51
N GLY A 33 0.00 -3.09 4.30
CA GLY A 33 1.05 -4.09 4.55
C GLY A 33 1.90 -3.60 5.73
N ALA A 34 2.57 -4.50 6.45
CA ALA A 34 3.39 -4.07 7.60
C ALA A 34 4.49 -3.10 7.14
N GLU A 35 5.17 -3.46 6.07
CA GLU A 35 6.25 -2.71 5.45
C GLU A 35 5.74 -1.42 4.79
N ALA A 36 4.60 -1.48 4.11
CA ALA A 36 3.95 -0.31 3.53
C ALA A 36 3.55 0.72 4.61
N ASN A 37 2.99 0.23 5.72
CA ASN A 37 2.61 1.09 6.84
C ASN A 37 3.82 1.70 7.53
N ALA A 38 4.92 0.95 7.67
CA ALA A 38 6.18 1.47 8.20
C ALA A 38 6.78 2.54 7.29
N ALA A 39 6.79 2.33 5.97
CA ALA A 39 7.24 3.31 4.99
C ALA A 39 6.44 4.63 5.07
N VAL A 40 5.11 4.56 5.11
CA VAL A 40 4.25 5.76 5.28
C VAL A 40 4.44 6.43 6.62
N ALA A 41 4.59 5.67 7.71
CA ALA A 41 4.86 6.24 9.01
C ALA A 41 6.20 7.00 9.00
N MET A 42 7.23 6.44 8.35
CA MET A 42 8.54 7.07 8.21
C MET A 42 8.46 8.38 7.40
N CYS A 43 7.76 8.38 6.26
CA CYS A 43 7.50 9.61 5.50
C CYS A 43 6.72 10.65 6.30
N SER A 44 5.69 10.22 7.05
CA SER A 44 4.88 11.11 7.88
C SER A 44 5.68 11.74 9.02
N LEU A 45 6.81 11.16 9.40
CA LEU A 45 7.76 11.68 10.38
C LEU A 45 8.84 12.58 9.75
N GLY A 46 8.75 12.88 8.44
CA GLY A 46 9.64 13.79 7.74
C GLY A 46 10.86 13.12 7.09
N ALA A 47 10.90 11.79 7.01
CA ALA A 47 11.93 11.11 6.23
C ALA A 47 11.68 11.31 4.73
N ALA A 48 12.72 11.75 4.02
CA ALA A 48 12.79 11.75 2.58
C ALA A 48 13.39 10.43 2.06
N ASP A 49 13.18 10.12 0.79
CA ASP A 49 13.78 8.97 0.10
C ASP A 49 13.40 7.60 0.71
N VAL A 50 12.12 7.37 0.99
CA VAL A 50 11.63 6.07 1.50
C VAL A 50 11.00 5.28 0.36
N GLU A 51 11.38 4.01 0.24
CA GLU A 51 10.90 3.12 -0.81
C GLU A 51 10.29 1.83 -0.30
N LEU A 52 9.26 1.35 -1.02
CA LEU A 52 8.64 0.05 -0.80
C LEU A 52 8.83 -0.84 -2.03
N LEU A 53 9.54 -1.94 -1.85
CA LEU A 53 9.64 -3.03 -2.80
C LEU A 53 8.55 -4.08 -2.49
N SER A 54 7.66 -4.31 -3.45
CA SER A 54 6.61 -5.32 -3.31
C SER A 54 6.25 -5.94 -4.67
N ALA A 55 5.85 -7.21 -4.64
CA ALA A 55 5.31 -7.88 -5.81
C ALA A 55 3.78 -7.71 -5.83
N VAL A 56 3.24 -7.33 -7.00
CA VAL A 56 1.79 -7.25 -7.24
C VAL A 56 1.45 -7.99 -8.54
N PRO A 57 0.26 -8.58 -8.66
CA PRO A 57 -0.15 -9.27 -9.88
C PRO A 57 -0.30 -8.28 -11.05
N ASP A 58 -0.01 -8.70 -12.28
CA ASP A 58 -0.33 -7.90 -13.49
C ASP A 58 -1.79 -8.12 -13.91
N ASP A 59 -2.70 -7.68 -13.06
CA ASP A 59 -4.13 -7.69 -13.32
C ASP A 59 -4.80 -6.38 -12.83
N ALA A 60 -6.13 -6.33 -12.92
CA ALA A 60 -6.89 -5.16 -12.49
C ALA A 60 -6.73 -4.86 -10.99
N LEU A 61 -6.53 -5.88 -10.15
CA LEU A 61 -6.33 -5.71 -8.72
C LEU A 61 -4.97 -5.06 -8.48
N GLY A 62 -3.90 -5.65 -9.03
CA GLY A 62 -2.55 -5.11 -8.90
C GLY A 62 -2.44 -3.68 -9.40
N ARG A 63 -3.03 -3.36 -10.56
CA ARG A 63 -3.09 -1.98 -11.09
C ARG A 63 -3.82 -1.01 -10.16
N SER A 64 -4.90 -1.45 -9.54
CA SER A 64 -5.63 -0.60 -8.58
C SER A 64 -4.85 -0.35 -7.29
N CYS A 65 -3.94 -1.24 -6.89
CA CYS A 65 -3.00 -1.00 -5.79
C CYS A 65 -2.08 0.19 -6.07
N LEU A 66 -1.65 0.35 -7.33
CA LEU A 66 -0.72 1.40 -7.76
C LEU A 66 -1.42 2.76 -7.96
N ALA A 67 -2.72 2.76 -8.23
CA ALA A 67 -3.50 3.95 -8.54
C ALA A 67 -4.12 4.67 -7.32
N GLY A 68 -3.97 4.11 -6.11
CA GLY A 68 -4.59 4.64 -4.89
C GLY A 68 -4.05 6.00 -4.42
N PRO A 69 -4.81 6.74 -3.58
CA PRO A 69 -4.43 8.06 -3.07
C PRO A 69 -3.21 8.03 -2.12
N SER A 70 -2.90 6.88 -1.55
CA SER A 70 -1.58 6.60 -1.00
C SER A 70 -0.63 6.43 -2.18
N ARG A 71 -0.07 7.54 -2.69
CA ARG A 71 0.73 7.57 -3.92
C ARG A 71 2.00 6.74 -3.78
N TYR A 72 1.88 5.44 -4.04
CA TYR A 72 2.99 4.54 -4.28
C TYR A 72 3.03 4.31 -5.81
N PHE A 73 3.81 5.10 -6.55
CA PHE A 73 4.11 4.93 -8.00
C PHE A 73 4.95 3.69 -8.37
N LEU A 74 4.39 2.48 -8.31
CA LEU A 74 5.05 1.23 -8.73
C LEU A 74 4.94 1.02 -10.25
N SER A 75 5.96 0.43 -10.88
CA SER A 75 6.00 0.06 -12.32
C SER A 75 6.56 -1.37 -12.52
N GLY A 76 5.70 -2.31 -12.94
CA GLY A 76 6.08 -3.60 -13.56
C GLY A 76 6.66 -4.66 -12.61
N ASN A 77 6.74 -5.92 -13.06
CA ASN A 77 6.88 -7.17 -12.26
C ASN A 77 7.94 -7.25 -11.13
N GLU A 78 8.81 -6.26 -10.96
CA GLU A 78 9.59 -5.99 -9.74
C GLU A 78 9.72 -4.45 -9.65
N CYS A 79 9.04 -3.78 -8.70
CA CYS A 79 9.12 -2.31 -8.62
C CYS A 79 9.64 -1.78 -7.27
N ALA A 80 10.73 -1.03 -7.38
CA ALA A 80 11.24 -0.05 -6.44
C ALA A 80 10.49 1.28 -6.61
N LEU A 81 10.40 2.07 -5.55
CA LEU A 81 9.43 3.15 -5.52
C LEU A 81 9.73 4.26 -4.51
N SER A 82 10.07 5.46 -4.98
CA SER A 82 10.33 6.61 -4.13
C SER A 82 9.09 7.41 -3.73
N LEU A 83 8.89 7.57 -2.43
CA LEU A 83 8.03 8.61 -1.86
C LEU A 83 8.87 9.88 -1.67
N SER A 84 8.80 10.81 -2.65
CA SER A 84 9.35 12.16 -2.49
C SER A 84 8.32 13.01 -1.75
N GLY A 85 8.57 13.29 -0.47
CA GLY A 85 7.87 14.34 0.25
C GLY A 85 8.41 15.70 -0.19
N ASP A 86 7.54 16.57 -0.70
CA ASP A 86 7.78 18.02 -0.72
C ASP A 86 7.41 18.61 0.64
#